data_AF-A0A939UXT8-F1
#
_entry.id   AF-A0A939UXT8-F1
#
_cell.length_a   1.000
_cell.length_b   1.000
_cell.length_c   1.000
_cell.angle_alpha   90.00
_cell.angle_beta   90.00
_cell.angle_gamma   90.00
#
_symmetry.space_group_name_H-M   'P 1'
#
loop_
_entity.id
_entity.type
_entity.pdbx_description
1 polymer ?
#
loop_
_entity_poly.entity_id
_entity_poly.type
_entity_poly.pdbx_seq_one_letter_code
_entity_poly.pdbx_strand_id
1 'polypeptide(L)'
;VAKSIYISEDLSSMKTYLWAENIQGYNPVIFYVYQHPLFGFKQKGLRRTHFDGFNVPTAFEMEDYSIMPPAEDFRRTLYWEPNLKTDNRGRATVEFYNNSSCTSMFISAEGMTEGGKFIINE
;
A
#
# COMPACT_ATOMS: atom_id res chain seq x y z
N VAL A 1 6.87 1.88 -19.70
CA VAL A 1 6.19 1.87 -18.38
C VAL A 1 4.91 1.05 -18.52
N ALA A 2 4.69 0.04 -17.66
CA ALA A 2 3.47 -0.76 -17.71
C ALA A 2 2.24 0.11 -17.43
N LYS A 3 1.21 0.02 -18.26
CA LYS A 3 -0.02 0.83 -18.15
C LYS A 3 -1.20 0.03 -17.61
N SER A 4 -1.13 -1.30 -17.57
CA SER A 4 -2.24 -2.11 -17.05
C SER A 4 -1.77 -3.45 -16.53
N ILE A 5 -2.29 -3.83 -15.36
CA ILE A 5 -2.11 -5.16 -14.78
C ILE A 5 -3.49 -5.83 -14.70
N TYR A 6 -3.57 -7.06 -15.20
CA TYR A 6 -4.75 -7.90 -15.07
C TYR A 6 -4.42 -9.06 -14.14
N ILE A 7 -5.28 -9.29 -13.17
CA ILE A 7 -5.12 -10.33 -12.16
C ILE A 7 -6.18 -11.39 -12.43
N SER A 8 -5.73 -12.63 -12.63
CA SER A 8 -6.60 -13.78 -12.87
C SER A 8 -6.30 -14.90 -11.88
N GLU A 9 -7.37 -15.47 -11.32
CA GLU A 9 -7.34 -16.68 -10.48
C GLU A 9 -7.87 -17.90 -11.27
N ASP A 10 -8.15 -17.73 -12.57
CA ASP A 10 -8.67 -18.81 -13.41
C ASP A 10 -7.59 -19.87 -13.68
N LEU A 11 -7.79 -21.04 -13.10
CA LEU A 11 -6.94 -22.22 -13.28
C LEU A 11 -6.84 -22.67 -14.75
N SER A 12 -7.84 -22.36 -15.59
CA SER A 12 -7.82 -22.71 -17.01
C SER A 12 -6.80 -21.87 -17.78
N SER A 13 -6.78 -20.56 -17.52
CA SER A 13 -5.78 -19.62 -18.04
C SER A 13 -4.35 -19.98 -17.61
N MET A 14 -4.19 -20.60 -16.44
CA MET A 14 -2.89 -21.00 -15.90
C MET A 14 -2.26 -22.19 -16.63
N LYS A 15 -3.07 -23.18 -17.05
CA LYS A 15 -2.58 -24.37 -17.76
C LYS A 15 -1.86 -24.04 -19.08
N THR A 16 -2.11 -22.85 -19.64
CA THR A 16 -1.45 -22.35 -20.83
C THR A 16 0.01 -21.93 -20.57
N TYR A 17 0.34 -21.46 -19.37
CA TYR A 17 1.64 -20.84 -19.05
C TYR A 17 2.50 -21.66 -18.09
N LEU A 18 1.89 -22.47 -17.24
CA LEU A 18 2.61 -23.31 -16.28
C LEU A 18 2.41 -24.78 -16.64
N TRP A 19 3.45 -25.41 -17.20
CA TRP A 19 3.54 -26.87 -17.33
C TRP A 19 4.00 -27.48 -16.00
N ALA A 20 3.21 -27.27 -14.94
CA ALA A 20 3.47 -27.89 -13.65
C ALA A 20 2.43 -28.99 -13.41
N GLU A 21 2.91 -30.23 -13.40
CA GLU A 21 2.12 -31.35 -12.89
C GLU A 21 2.01 -31.19 -11.36
N ASN A 22 0.79 -31.24 -10.82
CA ASN A 22 0.46 -31.13 -9.39
C ASN A 22 0.37 -29.72 -8.77
N ILE A 23 -0.36 -28.79 -9.39
CA ILE A 23 -0.75 -27.50 -8.75
C ILE A 23 -1.94 -27.68 -7.78
N GLN A 24 -2.48 -28.91 -7.63
CA GLN A 24 -3.55 -29.22 -6.70
C GLN A 24 -3.11 -28.92 -5.25
N GLY A 25 -3.75 -27.94 -4.63
CA GLY A 25 -3.46 -27.47 -3.26
C GLY A 25 -2.90 -26.05 -3.17
N TYR A 26 -2.47 -25.47 -4.30
CA TYR A 26 -2.05 -24.06 -4.37
C TYR A 26 -3.20 -23.19 -4.88
N ASN A 27 -3.30 -21.94 -4.39
CA ASN A 27 -4.20 -20.90 -4.90
C ASN A 27 -3.39 -19.88 -5.73
N PRO A 28 -2.93 -20.25 -6.95
CA PRO A 28 -2.08 -19.41 -7.76
C PRO A 28 -2.84 -18.20 -8.32
N VAL A 29 -2.13 -17.07 -8.43
CA VAL A 29 -2.64 -15.83 -9.00
C VAL A 29 -1.72 -15.42 -10.15
N ILE A 30 -2.29 -15.14 -11.33
CA ILE A 30 -1.53 -14.71 -12.51
C ILE A 30 -1.67 -13.20 -12.70
N PHE A 31 -0.52 -12.56 -12.91
CA PHE A 31 -0.43 -11.15 -13.29
C PHE A 31 -0.07 -11.02 -14.76
N TYR A 32 -0.98 -10.47 -15.57
CA TYR A 32 -0.67 -10.04 -16.93
C TYR A 32 -0.31 -8.57 -16.91
N VAL A 33 0.94 -8.25 -17.25
CA VAL A 33 1.45 -6.88 -17.27
C VAL A 33 1.57 -6.42 -18.71
N TYR A 34 0.77 -5.42 -19.10
CA TYR A 34 0.80 -4.85 -20.45
C TYR A 34 1.26 -3.40 -20.43
N GLN A 35 2.05 -3.02 -21.43
CA GLN A 35 2.47 -1.64 -21.67
C GLN A 35 1.38 -0.79 -22.34
N HIS A 36 0.36 -1.44 -22.91
CA HIS A 36 -0.82 -0.80 -23.50
C HIS A 36 -2.09 -1.49 -22.98
N PRO A 37 -3.16 -0.74 -22.67
CA PRO A 37 -4.41 -1.33 -22.24
C PRO A 37 -4.99 -2.20 -23.37
N LEU A 38 -5.31 -3.46 -23.05
CA LEU A 38 -6.14 -4.28 -23.92
C LEU A 38 -7.57 -3.74 -23.83
N PHE A 39 -7.91 -2.82 -24.74
CA PHE A 39 -9.25 -2.26 -24.87
C PHE A 39 -10.25 -3.41 -25.16
N GLY A 40 -11.33 -3.48 -24.39
CA GLY A 40 -12.47 -4.38 -24.65
C GLY A 40 -12.51 -5.72 -23.89
N PHE A 41 -11.42 -6.15 -23.23
CA PHE A 41 -11.46 -7.38 -22.43
C PHE A 41 -12.14 -7.16 -21.07
N LYS A 42 -13.46 -7.41 -21.00
CA LYS A 42 -14.21 -7.60 -19.75
C LYS A 42 -14.66 -9.05 -19.65
N GLN A 43 -13.88 -9.87 -18.95
CA GLN A 43 -14.23 -11.25 -18.66
C GLN A 43 -14.62 -11.37 -17.18
N LYS A 44 -15.71 -12.10 -16.91
CA LYS A 44 -16.13 -12.40 -15.53
C LYS A 44 -15.00 -13.17 -14.83
N GLY A 45 -14.57 -12.67 -13.66
CA GLY A 45 -13.44 -13.25 -12.91
C GLY A 45 -12.08 -12.60 -13.18
N LEU A 46 -11.97 -11.64 -14.11
CA LEU A 46 -10.72 -10.92 -14.39
C LEU A 46 -10.75 -9.53 -13.75
N ARG A 47 -9.90 -9.29 -12.74
CA ARG A 47 -9.74 -7.96 -12.15
C ARG A 47 -8.73 -7.15 -12.96
N ARG A 48 -9.17 -6.02 -13.50
CA ARG A 48 -8.31 -5.05 -14.20
C ARG A 48 -7.91 -3.92 -13.24
N THR A 49 -6.61 -3.73 -13.04
CA THR A 49 -6.07 -2.60 -12.27
C THR A 49 -5.24 -1.73 -13.21
N HIS A 50 -5.64 -0.47 -13.36
CA HIS A 50 -4.88 0.54 -14.09
C HIS A 50 -3.89 1.20 -13.12
N PHE A 51 -2.66 1.42 -13.57
CA PHE A 51 -1.65 2.17 -12.83
C PHE A 51 -1.18 3.30 -13.73
N ASP A 52 -1.29 4.54 -13.27
CA ASP A 52 -0.92 5.73 -14.05
C ASP A 52 0.61 5.88 -14.20
N GLY A 53 1.39 4.99 -13.60
CA GLY A 53 2.85 4.93 -13.71
C GLY A 53 3.54 5.16 -12.37
N PHE A 54 4.72 5.75 -12.43
CA PHE A 54 5.45 6.18 -11.23
C PHE A 54 4.80 7.42 -10.66
N ASN A 55 4.37 7.37 -9.40
CA ASN A 55 3.96 8.55 -8.67
C ASN A 55 5.22 9.33 -8.27
N VAL A 56 5.23 10.64 -8.51
CA VAL A 56 6.31 11.50 -8.01
C VAL A 56 6.25 11.44 -6.49
N PRO A 57 7.34 11.07 -5.79
CA PRO A 57 7.33 11.04 -4.34
C PRO A 57 6.98 12.43 -3.83
N THR A 58 5.81 12.53 -3.22
CA THR A 58 5.32 13.74 -2.58
C THR A 58 5.44 13.54 -1.08
N ALA A 59 5.75 14.61 -0.34
CA ALA A 59 5.72 14.55 1.11
C ALA A 59 4.34 14.10 1.58
N PHE A 60 4.28 13.39 2.70
CA PHE A 60 3.00 13.04 3.29
C PHE A 60 2.30 14.32 3.75
N GLU A 61 1.11 14.59 3.21
CA GLU A 61 0.31 15.75 3.58
C GLU A 61 -0.58 15.40 4.79
N MET A 62 -0.43 16.17 5.86
CA MET A 62 -1.33 16.16 7.00
C MET A 62 -2.41 17.22 6.78
N GLU A 63 -3.66 16.79 6.63
CA GLU A 63 -4.80 17.71 6.59
C GLU A 63 -4.90 18.47 7.92
N ASP A 64 -5.42 19.70 7.85
CA ASP A 64 -5.78 20.45 9.06
C ASP A 64 -7.10 19.92 9.63
N TYR A 65 -6.98 18.93 10.51
CA TYR A 65 -8.11 18.31 11.19
C TYR A 65 -8.71 19.16 12.33
N SER A 66 -8.25 20.40 12.56
CA SER A 66 -9.00 21.33 13.41
C SER A 66 -10.39 21.62 12.81
N ILE A 67 -10.54 21.41 11.50
CA ILE A 67 -11.79 21.46 10.75
C ILE A 67 -12.03 20.06 10.19
N MET A 68 -13.10 19.40 10.64
CA MET A 68 -13.43 18.07 10.12
C MET A 68 -13.74 18.18 8.61
N PRO A 69 -13.00 17.49 7.73
CA PRO A 69 -13.26 17.53 6.30
C PRO A 69 -14.69 17.04 6.01
N PRO A 70 -15.39 17.63 5.03
CA PRO A 70 -16.74 17.19 4.67
C PRO A 70 -16.75 15.82 3.98
N ALA A 71 -15.60 15.36 3.49
CA ALA A 71 -15.44 14.08 2.81
C ALA A 71 -14.89 13.00 3.78
N GLU A 72 -15.28 11.74 3.55
CA GLU A 72 -14.74 10.61 4.30
C GLU A 72 -13.25 10.43 4.03
N ASP A 73 -12.47 10.21 5.10
CA ASP A 73 -11.04 9.92 5.04
C ASP A 73 -10.83 8.40 5.00
N PHE A 74 -10.15 7.92 3.96
CA PHE A 74 -9.81 6.51 3.75
C PHE A 74 -8.30 6.26 3.65
N ARG A 75 -7.48 7.23 4.08
CA ARG A 75 -6.02 7.09 4.02
C ARG A 75 -5.56 5.97 4.94
N ARG A 76 -4.59 5.17 4.49
CA ARG A 76 -4.00 4.07 5.27
C ARG A 76 -2.95 4.57 6.26
N THR A 77 -2.20 5.60 5.88
CA THR A 77 -1.23 6.28 6.75
C THR A 77 -1.88 7.57 7.22
N LEU A 78 -2.00 7.74 8.54
CA LEU A 78 -2.66 8.90 9.16
C LEU A 78 -1.67 9.94 9.67
N TYR A 79 -0.45 9.50 9.99
CA TYR A 79 0.63 10.32 10.49
C TYR A 79 1.97 9.81 9.95
N TRP A 80 2.85 10.74 9.57
CA TRP A 80 4.21 10.43 9.13
C TRP A 80 5.14 11.60 9.46
N GLU A 81 6.11 11.38 10.35
CA GLU A 81 7.17 12.34 10.67
C GLU A 81 8.51 11.60 10.74
N PRO A 82 9.36 11.69 9.69
CA PRO A 82 10.62 10.94 9.64
C PRO A 82 11.71 11.51 10.55
N ASN A 83 11.56 12.73 11.07
CA ASN A 83 12.54 13.42 11.89
C ASN A 83 11.95 13.88 13.24
N LEU A 84 11.17 12.99 13.87
CA LEU A 84 10.60 13.23 15.18
C LEU A 84 11.71 13.28 16.24
N LYS A 85 11.86 14.42 16.92
CA LYS A 85 12.85 14.60 17.98
C LYS A 85 12.24 14.36 19.35
N THR A 86 12.99 13.70 20.22
CA THR A 86 12.63 13.53 21.61
C THR A 86 12.96 14.76 22.45
N ASP A 87 12.24 14.93 23.55
CA ASP A 87 12.54 15.91 24.59
C ASP A 87 13.84 15.55 25.35
N ASN A 88 14.25 16.42 26.26
CA ASN A 88 15.42 16.18 27.12
C ASN A 88 15.30 14.97 28.07
N ARG A 89 14.12 14.33 28.13
CA ARG A 89 13.86 13.09 28.87
C ARG A 89 13.74 11.87 27.94
N GLY A 90 14.04 12.04 26.64
CA GLY A 90 13.96 10.96 25.64
C GLY A 90 12.54 10.61 25.21
N ARG A 91 11.55 11.49 25.40
CA ARG A 91 10.14 11.23 25.06
C ARG A 91 9.69 12.09 23.88
N ALA A 92 8.86 11.53 23.02
CA ALA A 92 8.13 12.28 22.01
C ALA A 92 6.63 11.99 22.16
N THR A 93 5.81 13.01 21.92
CA THR A 93 4.35 12.89 21.94
C THR A 93 3.82 13.35 20.59
N VAL A 94 2.97 12.52 19.99
CA VAL A 94 2.32 12.80 18.71
C VAL A 94 0.82 12.69 18.89
N GLU A 95 0.09 13.59 18.23
CA GLU A 95 -1.36 13.61 18.22
C GLU A 95 -1.81 13.61 16.76
N PHE A 96 -2.75 12.73 16.42
CA PHE A 96 -3.30 12.61 15.07
C PHE A 96 -4.75 12.17 15.15
N TYR A 97 -5.50 12.45 14.07
CA TYR A 97 -6.90 12.06 13.95
C TYR A 97 -7.03 10.71 13.26
N ASN A 98 -8.03 9.94 13.68
CA ASN A 98 -8.37 8.69 13.00
C ASN A 98 -9.06 8.97 11.65
N ASN A 99 -9.07 7.99 10.76
CA ASN A 99 -9.85 8.07 9.52
C ASN A 99 -11.30 7.59 9.73
N SER A 100 -12.12 7.63 8.67
CA SER A 100 -13.55 7.33 8.72
C SER A 100 -13.89 5.84 8.89
N SER A 101 -12.94 4.92 8.70
CA SER A 101 -13.22 3.47 8.65
C SER A 101 -12.37 2.60 9.58
N CYS A 102 -11.32 3.15 10.18
CA CYS A 102 -10.33 2.40 10.94
C CYS A 102 -10.83 2.09 12.35
N THR A 103 -10.95 0.80 12.65
CA THR A 103 -11.32 0.29 13.98
C THR A 103 -10.13 -0.17 14.81
N SER A 104 -8.97 -0.37 14.19
CA SER A 104 -7.72 -0.80 14.83
C SER A 104 -6.52 -0.16 14.14
N MET A 105 -5.59 0.38 14.93
CA MET A 105 -4.42 1.10 14.43
C MET A 105 -3.15 0.25 14.56
N PHE A 106 -2.30 0.37 13.55
CA PHE A 106 -0.93 -0.11 13.61
C PHE A 106 0.04 1.06 13.72
N ILE A 107 0.97 0.99 14.66
CA ILE A 107 1.96 2.03 14.92
C ILE A 107 3.33 1.41 14.72
N SER A 108 4.15 2.06 13.89
CA SER A 108 5.57 1.73 13.71
C SER A 108 6.39 2.97 14.03
N ALA A 109 7.42 2.79 14.84
CA ALA A 109 8.36 3.82 15.20
C ALA A 109 9.75 3.19 15.24
N GLU A 110 10.67 3.79 14.51
CA GLU A 110 12.08 3.45 14.47
C GLU A 110 12.88 4.75 14.64
N GLY A 111 14.09 4.64 15.15
CA GLY A 111 14.92 5.81 15.44
C GLY A 111 16.40 5.56 15.23
N MET A 112 17.17 6.64 15.35
CA MET A 112 18.62 6.60 15.31
C MET A 112 19.17 7.54 16.39
N THR A 113 20.15 7.08 17.17
CA THR A 113 20.84 7.93 18.14
C THR A 113 21.77 8.92 17.43
N GLU A 114 22.23 9.96 18.14
CA GLU A 114 23.23 10.89 17.61
C GLU A 114 24.53 10.19 17.17
N GLY A 115 24.85 9.04 17.78
CA GLY A 115 25.98 8.19 17.40
C GLY A 115 25.73 7.26 16.21
N GLY A 116 24.58 7.39 15.52
CA GLY A 116 24.26 6.58 14.34
C GLY A 116 23.76 5.16 14.64
N LYS A 117 23.39 4.86 15.90
CA LYS A 117 22.86 3.54 16.26
C LYS A 117 21.36 3.48 16.02
N PHE A 118 20.90 2.50 15.25
CA PHE A 118 19.48 2.27 15.03
C PHE A 118 18.78 1.70 16.27
N ILE A 119 17.54 2.15 16.47
CA ILE A 119 16.58 1.65 17.44
C ILE A 119 15.39 1.17 16.63
N ILE A 120 15.23 -0.14 16.54
CA ILE A 120 14.12 -0.80 15.84
C ILE A 120 13.22 -1.47 16.86
N ASN A 121 11.92 -1.48 16.60
CA ASN A 121 10.96 -2.24 17.39
C ASN A 121 10.85 -3.66 16.80
N GLU A 122 10.87 -4.69 17.64
CA GLU A 122 10.68 -6.10 17.21
C GLU A 122 9.20 -6.45 17.01
#